data_AF-A0A1I4DBL4-F1
#
_entry.id   AF-A0A1I4DBL4-F1
#
_cell.length_a   1.000
_cell.length_b   1.000
_cell.length_c   1.000
_cell.angle_alpha   90.00
_cell.angle_beta   90.00
_cell.angle_gamma   90.00
#
_symmetry.space_group_name_H-M   'P 1'
#
loop_
_entity.id
_entity.type
_entity.pdbx_description
1 polymer ?
#
loop_
_entity_poly.entity_id
_entity_poly.type
_entity_poly.pdbx_seq_one_letter_code
_entity_poly.pdbx_strand_id
1 'polypeptide(L)'
;MDAVPLIEITRRALAHSEEAADVVTEAWQAQALAEAVGVHLATAGPPEVRAQAGGLREASGRACGSLRGPGQRSDGARAARLTEMSDPLSALHELGGLLGEAGGALVLVAVDAEEEGLYWRCIEGIDAADECGDRVTAILRRLALIPRPFRPAPPAGGAGVPPVREGAAPVCGDGPPVREEA
;
A
#
# COMPACT_ATOMS: atom_id res chain seq x y z
N MET A 1 -7.55 7.44 1.99
CA MET A 1 -7.31 6.37 0.99
C MET A 1 -6.03 5.66 1.38
N ASP A 2 -5.96 4.35 1.15
CA ASP A 2 -4.77 3.55 1.44
C ASP A 2 -3.69 3.70 0.34
N ALA A 3 -2.44 3.37 0.68
CA ALA A 3 -1.27 3.55 -0.18
C ALA A 3 -1.30 2.67 -1.44
N VAL A 4 -1.59 1.37 -1.30
CA VAL A 4 -1.50 0.41 -2.41
C VAL A 4 -2.44 0.79 -3.57
N PRO A 5 -3.73 1.11 -3.34
CA PRO A 5 -4.60 1.59 -4.42
C PRO A 5 -4.13 2.86 -5.11
N LEU A 6 -3.52 3.81 -4.38
CA LEU A 6 -2.99 5.05 -4.96
C LEU A 6 -1.78 4.79 -5.86
N ILE A 7 -0.90 3.86 -5.45
CA ILE A 7 0.24 3.42 -6.24
C ILE A 7 -0.25 2.78 -7.54
N GLU A 8 -1.23 1.87 -7.48
CA GLU A 8 -1.79 1.23 -8.67
C GLU A 8 -2.48 2.21 -9.61
N ILE A 9 -3.22 3.19 -9.09
CA ILE A 9 -3.81 4.26 -9.92
C ILE A 9 -2.72 5.03 -10.67
N THR A 10 -1.62 5.35 -9.98
CA THR A 10 -0.49 6.08 -10.59
C THR A 10 0.25 5.24 -11.60
N ARG A 11 0.49 3.96 -11.29
CA ARG A 11 1.09 2.99 -12.21
C ARG A 11 0.30 2.90 -13.51
N ARG A 12 -1.02 2.78 -13.40
CA ARG A 12 -1.90 2.72 -14.56
C ARG A 12 -1.86 4.00 -15.38
N ALA A 13 -1.90 5.16 -14.74
CA ALA A 13 -1.83 6.44 -15.43
C ALA A 13 -0.50 6.62 -16.18
N LEU A 14 0.62 6.26 -15.55
CA LEU A 14 1.93 6.22 -16.20
C LEU A 14 1.93 5.28 -17.42
N ALA A 15 1.38 4.08 -17.29
CA ALA A 15 1.32 3.11 -18.40
C ALA A 15 0.43 3.54 -19.58
N HIS A 16 -0.49 4.50 -19.36
CA HIS A 16 -1.34 5.07 -20.42
C HIS A 16 -0.83 6.44 -20.91
N SER A 17 0.31 6.91 -20.42
CA SER A 17 0.91 8.16 -20.89
C SER A 17 1.57 7.93 -22.25
N GLU A 18 1.06 8.61 -23.27
CA GLU A 18 1.59 8.53 -24.64
C GLU A 18 2.53 9.71 -24.94
N GLU A 19 2.31 10.84 -24.27
CA GLU A 19 3.08 12.06 -24.47
C GLU A 19 4.16 12.24 -23.39
N ALA A 20 5.31 12.82 -23.77
CA ALA A 20 6.42 13.08 -22.85
C ALA A 20 6.00 13.90 -21.62
N ALA A 21 5.12 14.90 -21.81
CA ALA A 21 4.63 15.74 -20.72
C ALA A 21 3.77 14.95 -19.71
N ASP A 22 3.00 13.97 -20.19
CA ASP A 22 2.19 13.09 -19.34
C ASP A 22 3.09 12.16 -18.54
N VAL A 23 4.10 11.55 -19.18
CA VAL A 23 5.10 10.71 -18.50
C VAL A 23 5.81 11.48 -17.39
N VAL A 24 6.27 12.71 -17.66
CA VAL A 24 6.93 13.55 -16.65
C VAL A 24 5.98 13.89 -15.50
N THR A 25 4.72 14.17 -15.81
CA THR A 25 3.69 14.44 -14.79
C THR A 25 3.41 13.20 -13.93
N GLU A 26 3.34 12.02 -14.53
CA GLU A 26 3.08 10.77 -13.82
C GLU A 26 4.30 10.29 -13.02
N ALA A 27 5.52 10.55 -13.49
CA ALA A 27 6.74 10.38 -12.70
C ALA A 27 6.78 11.33 -11.50
N TRP A 28 6.32 12.59 -11.65
CA TRP A 28 6.13 13.50 -10.53
C TRP A 28 5.12 12.96 -9.51
N GLN A 29 4.00 12.37 -9.95
CA GLN A 29 3.02 11.74 -9.06
C GLN A 29 3.62 10.56 -8.29
N ALA A 30 4.49 9.76 -8.91
CA ALA A 30 5.20 8.67 -8.25
C ALA A 30 6.14 9.20 -7.14
N GLN A 31 6.88 10.28 -7.40
CA GLN A 31 7.72 10.94 -6.40
C GLN A 31 6.89 11.53 -5.25
N ALA A 32 5.75 12.17 -5.55
CA ALA A 32 4.88 12.70 -4.51
C ALA A 32 4.31 11.59 -3.61
N LEU A 33 4.00 10.41 -4.18
CA LEU A 33 3.60 9.24 -3.39
C LEU A 33 4.74 8.72 -2.52
N ALA A 34 5.96 8.64 -3.05
CA ALA A 34 7.13 8.24 -2.29
C ALA A 34 7.40 9.20 -1.12
N GLU A 35 7.25 10.51 -1.34
CA GLU A 35 7.36 11.52 -0.28
C GLU A 35 6.31 11.29 0.82
N ALA A 36 5.04 11.11 0.43
CA ALA A 36 3.95 10.91 1.39
C ALA A 36 4.08 9.61 2.18
N VAL A 37 4.53 8.53 1.54
CA VAL A 37 4.86 7.25 2.20
C VAL A 37 6.01 7.46 3.19
N GLY A 38 7.06 8.19 2.80
CA GLY A 38 8.18 8.57 3.66
C GLY A 38 7.73 9.36 4.88
N VAL A 39 6.88 10.38 4.71
CA VAL A 39 6.28 11.14 5.82
C VAL A 39 5.52 10.21 6.77
N HIS A 40 4.62 9.38 6.24
CA HIS A 40 3.80 8.49 7.04
C HIS A 40 4.66 7.52 7.88
N LEU A 41 5.70 6.93 7.29
CA LEU A 41 6.60 6.01 7.99
C LEU A 41 7.53 6.73 8.98
N ALA A 42 7.97 7.95 8.68
CA ALA A 42 8.78 8.75 9.61
C ALA A 42 7.98 9.14 10.86
N THR A 43 6.67 9.40 10.72
CA THR A 43 5.79 9.79 11.83
C THR A 43 5.22 8.59 12.59
N ALA A 44 4.62 7.62 11.88
CA ALA A 44 3.85 6.53 12.49
C ALA A 44 4.54 5.16 12.41
N GLY A 45 5.64 5.04 11.66
CA GLY A 45 6.35 3.77 11.49
C GLY A 45 7.19 3.34 12.70
N PRO A 46 7.69 2.09 12.69
CA PRO A 46 8.61 1.59 13.69
C PRO A 46 9.86 2.48 13.83
N PRO A 47 10.38 2.73 15.04
CA PRO A 47 11.54 3.59 15.26
C PRO A 47 12.76 3.25 14.39
N GLU A 48 12.97 1.96 14.12
CA GLU A 48 14.08 1.41 13.35
C GLU A 48 14.11 1.90 11.90
N VAL A 49 12.97 2.32 11.36
CA VAL A 49 12.87 2.78 9.96
C VAL A 49 12.67 4.28 9.79
N ARG A 50 12.41 5.02 10.87
CA ARG A 50 12.05 6.46 10.79
C ARG A 50 13.13 7.30 10.13
N ALA A 51 14.41 7.03 10.41
CA ALA A 51 15.51 7.79 9.81
C ALA A 51 15.57 7.61 8.29
N GLN A 52 15.43 6.38 7.79
CA GLN A 52 15.42 6.13 6.34
C GLN A 52 14.13 6.59 5.68
N ALA A 53 13.00 6.53 6.38
CA ALA A 53 11.75 7.11 5.92
C ALA A 53 11.84 8.64 5.77
N GLY A 54 12.52 9.32 6.71
CA GLY A 54 12.86 10.74 6.59
C GLY A 54 13.74 11.02 5.37
N GLY A 55 14.73 10.17 5.14
CA GLY A 55 15.56 10.25 3.96
C GLY A 55 14.81 9.99 2.63
N LEU A 56 13.84 9.07 2.60
CA LEU A 56 12.96 8.86 1.45
C LEU A 56 12.14 10.11 1.16
N ARG A 57 11.51 10.68 2.20
CA ARG A 57 10.80 11.96 2.11
C ARG A 57 11.67 13.07 1.51
N GLU A 58 12.91 13.20 1.98
CA GLU A 58 13.81 14.26 1.53
C GLU A 58 14.26 14.07 0.07
N ALA A 59 14.58 12.84 -0.34
CA ALA A 59 14.94 12.53 -1.72
C ALA A 59 13.77 12.81 -2.67
N SER A 60 12.58 12.30 -2.35
CA SER A 60 11.39 12.51 -3.15
C SER A 60 10.95 13.98 -3.17
N GLY A 61 11.06 14.72 -2.06
CA GLY A 61 10.72 16.14 -2.01
C GLY A 61 11.60 17.01 -2.92
N ARG A 62 12.90 16.67 -3.06
CA ARG A 62 13.79 17.33 -4.05
C ARG A 62 13.33 17.04 -5.48
N ALA A 63 13.03 15.77 -5.77
CA ALA A 63 12.57 15.32 -7.09
C ALA A 63 11.21 15.91 -7.49
N CYS A 64 10.31 16.06 -6.52
CA CYS A 64 9.04 16.76 -6.68
C CYS A 64 9.24 18.20 -7.12
N GLY A 65 10.35 18.85 -6.74
CA GLY A 65 10.69 20.20 -7.16
C GLY A 65 11.19 20.27 -8.61
N SER A 66 11.98 19.30 -9.06
CA SER A 66 12.56 19.27 -10.41
C SER A 66 11.56 18.82 -11.48
N LEU A 67 10.77 17.79 -11.21
CA LEU A 67 9.81 17.22 -12.16
C LEU A 67 8.53 18.04 -12.32
N ARG A 68 8.22 18.91 -11.36
CA ARG A 68 6.98 19.68 -11.37
C ARG A 68 6.96 20.69 -12.52
N GLY A 69 5.96 20.56 -13.39
CA GLY A 69 5.71 21.51 -14.47
C GLY A 69 5.19 22.88 -13.97
N PRO A 70 5.30 23.94 -14.80
CA PRO A 70 4.71 25.24 -14.49
C PRO A 70 3.21 25.13 -14.22
N GLY A 71 2.75 25.62 -13.07
CA GLY A 71 1.32 25.62 -12.70
C GLY A 71 0.84 24.38 -11.96
N GLN A 72 1.63 23.31 -11.87
CA GLN A 72 1.33 22.17 -11.00
C GLN A 72 1.55 22.58 -9.54
N ARG A 73 0.54 22.39 -8.70
CA ARG A 73 0.60 22.68 -7.27
C ARG A 73 0.79 21.39 -6.48
N SER A 74 1.38 21.50 -5.29
CA SER A 74 1.62 20.34 -4.41
C SER A 74 0.33 19.65 -3.94
N ASP A 75 -0.77 20.40 -3.87
CA ASP A 75 -2.10 19.89 -3.54
C ASP A 75 -2.75 19.09 -4.68
N GLY A 76 -2.23 19.19 -5.91
CA GLY A 76 -2.69 18.44 -7.07
C GLY A 76 -2.16 17.00 -7.15
N ALA A 77 -1.26 16.61 -6.23
CA ALA A 77 -0.75 15.24 -6.19
C ALA A 77 -1.81 14.27 -5.66
N ARG A 78 -1.97 13.12 -6.30
CA ARG A 78 -2.81 12.02 -5.80
C ARG A 78 -2.38 11.56 -4.41
N ALA A 79 -1.11 11.74 -4.08
CA ALA A 79 -0.53 11.51 -2.77
C ALA A 79 -1.23 12.29 -1.63
N ALA A 80 -1.84 13.44 -1.91
CA ALA A 80 -2.61 14.19 -0.90
C ALA A 80 -3.85 13.43 -0.39
N ARG A 81 -4.28 12.37 -1.09
CA ARG A 81 -5.40 11.51 -0.69
C ARG A 81 -4.96 10.37 0.23
N LEU A 82 -3.66 10.18 0.43
CA LEU A 82 -3.11 9.18 1.33
C LEU A 82 -3.44 9.59 2.77
N THR A 83 -4.22 8.76 3.46
CA THR A 83 -4.62 9.02 4.87
C THR A 83 -4.16 7.93 5.81
N GLU A 84 -3.85 6.75 5.27
CA GLU A 84 -3.49 5.57 6.04
C GLU A 84 -2.59 4.65 5.22
N MET A 85 -1.91 3.73 5.91
CA MET A 85 -1.08 2.70 5.31
C MET A 85 -1.27 1.40 6.07
N SER A 86 -2.22 0.59 5.60
CA SER A 86 -2.65 -0.63 6.29
C SER A 86 -1.60 -1.74 6.22
N ASP A 87 -0.93 -1.88 5.07
CA ASP A 87 0.20 -2.80 4.88
C ASP A 87 1.44 -2.07 4.35
N PRO A 88 2.33 -1.62 5.26
CA PRO A 88 3.56 -0.95 4.87
C PRO A 88 4.50 -1.78 3.99
N LEU A 89 4.53 -3.11 4.14
CA LEU A 89 5.43 -3.94 3.32
C LEU A 89 4.94 -4.00 1.89
N SER A 90 3.65 -4.28 1.69
CA SER A 90 3.06 -4.29 0.35
C SER A 90 3.16 -2.92 -0.30
N ALA A 91 2.88 -1.84 0.45
CA ALA A 91 2.98 -0.48 -0.07
C ALA A 91 4.41 -0.14 -0.53
N LEU A 92 5.44 -0.51 0.25
CA LEU A 92 6.84 -0.26 -0.11
C LEU A 92 7.29 -1.10 -1.32
N HIS A 93 6.88 -2.36 -1.43
CA HIS A 93 7.18 -3.18 -2.60
C HIS A 93 6.56 -2.60 -3.88
N GLU A 94 5.28 -2.24 -3.82
CA GLU A 94 4.58 -1.63 -4.96
C GLU A 94 5.19 -0.28 -5.33
N LEU A 95 5.54 0.54 -4.33
CA LEU A 95 6.19 1.83 -4.55
C LEU A 95 7.55 1.65 -5.23
N GLY A 96 8.37 0.69 -4.78
CA GLY A 96 9.66 0.40 -5.41
C GLY A 96 9.50 0.01 -6.88
N GLY A 97 8.50 -0.82 -7.20
CA GLY A 97 8.17 -1.16 -8.59
C GLY A 97 7.72 0.07 -9.40
N LEU A 98 6.89 0.93 -8.83
CA LEU A 98 6.42 2.15 -9.50
C LEU A 98 7.57 3.12 -9.78
N LEU A 99 8.51 3.29 -8.84
CA LEU A 99 9.69 4.12 -9.02
C LEU A 99 10.58 3.60 -10.16
N GLY A 100 10.77 2.28 -10.24
CA GLY A 100 11.50 1.64 -11.34
C GLY A 100 10.82 1.86 -12.71
N GLU A 101 9.51 1.73 -12.78
CA GLU A 101 8.73 1.99 -14.00
C GLU A 101 8.77 3.47 -14.40
N ALA A 102 8.65 4.38 -13.44
CA ALA A 102 8.77 5.82 -13.68
C ALA A 102 10.17 6.21 -14.19
N GLY A 103 11.22 5.67 -13.56
CA GLY A 103 12.60 5.85 -14.02
C GLY A 103 12.80 5.32 -15.44
N GLY A 104 12.33 4.12 -15.74
CA GLY A 104 12.38 3.55 -17.09
C GLY A 104 11.64 4.38 -18.13
N ALA A 105 10.45 4.89 -17.81
CA ALA A 105 9.70 5.76 -18.70
C ALA A 105 10.41 7.10 -18.95
N LEU A 106 11.01 7.70 -17.91
CA LEU A 106 11.80 8.92 -18.04
C LEU A 106 13.06 8.71 -18.89
N VAL A 107 13.68 7.53 -18.88
CA VAL A 107 14.80 7.21 -19.78
C VAL A 107 14.36 7.31 -21.23
N LEU A 108 13.18 6.77 -21.57
CA LEU A 108 12.65 6.85 -22.94
C LEU A 108 12.40 8.32 -23.35
N VAL A 109 11.77 9.10 -22.48
CA VAL A 109 11.56 10.54 -22.72
C VAL A 109 12.88 11.28 -22.88
N ALA A 110 13.89 10.97 -22.07
CA ALA A 110 15.20 11.63 -22.13
C ALA A 110 15.92 11.34 -23.47
N VAL A 111 15.79 10.12 -23.99
CA VAL A 111 16.37 9.74 -25.30
C VAL A 111 15.74 10.53 -26.44
N ASP A 112 14.44 10.79 -26.37
CA ASP A 112 13.69 11.54 -27.39
C ASP A 112 13.64 13.05 -27.12
N ALA A 113 14.27 13.54 -26.04
CA ALA A 113 14.19 14.94 -25.65
C ALA A 113 14.96 15.85 -26.62
N GLU A 114 14.24 16.69 -27.36
CA GLU A 114 14.83 17.73 -28.22
C GLU A 114 15.30 18.96 -27.43
N GLU A 115 14.65 19.23 -26.29
CA GLU A 115 14.95 20.37 -25.42
C GLU A 115 15.88 19.97 -24.27
N GLU A 116 17.01 20.67 -24.12
CA GLU A 116 17.98 20.42 -23.04
C GLU A 116 17.34 20.47 -21.64
N GLY A 117 16.38 21.37 -21.43
CA GLY A 117 15.65 21.49 -20.17
C GLY A 117 14.70 20.32 -19.88
N LEU A 118 14.19 19.62 -20.90
CA LEU A 118 13.43 18.39 -20.72
C LEU A 118 14.37 17.22 -20.41
N TYR A 119 15.46 17.12 -21.17
CA TYR A 119 16.51 16.10 -20.95
C TYR A 119 16.99 16.14 -19.49
N TRP A 120 17.44 17.30 -18.99
CA TRP A 120 17.95 17.40 -17.62
C TRP A 120 16.87 17.10 -16.57
N ARG A 121 15.64 17.58 -16.76
CA ARG A 121 14.54 17.21 -15.84
C ARG A 121 14.33 15.69 -15.78
N CYS A 122 14.46 14.98 -16.90
CA CYS A 122 14.37 13.53 -16.91
C CYS A 122 15.54 12.88 -16.18
N ILE A 123 16.78 13.33 -16.39
CA ILE A 123 17.96 12.81 -15.67
C ILE A 123 17.80 12.98 -14.15
N GLU A 124 17.41 14.17 -13.69
CA GLU A 124 17.17 14.40 -12.26
C GLU A 124 16.05 13.49 -11.70
N GLY A 125 15.01 13.24 -12.50
CA GLY A 125 13.93 12.33 -12.14
C GLY A 125 14.38 10.86 -12.07
N ILE A 126 15.25 10.42 -12.99
CA ILE A 126 15.81 9.06 -13.02
C ILE A 126 16.71 8.84 -11.79
N ASP A 127 17.63 9.76 -11.52
CA ASP A 127 18.52 9.69 -10.36
C ASP A 127 17.72 9.68 -9.05
N ALA A 128 16.66 10.49 -8.98
CA ALA A 128 15.76 10.48 -7.83
C ALA A 128 14.97 9.18 -7.69
N ALA A 129 14.52 8.57 -8.79
CA ALA A 129 13.80 7.30 -8.76
C ALA A 129 14.71 6.17 -8.24
N ASP A 130 15.97 6.13 -8.70
CA ASP A 130 16.99 5.20 -8.24
C ASP A 130 17.31 5.40 -6.74
N GLU A 131 17.59 6.64 -6.32
CA GLU A 131 17.87 6.96 -4.92
C GLU A 131 16.67 6.60 -4.01
N CYS A 132 15.44 6.88 -4.45
CA CYS A 132 14.24 6.50 -3.71
C CYS A 132 14.05 4.98 -3.65
N GLY A 133 14.32 4.26 -4.74
CA GLY A 133 14.27 2.80 -4.80
C GLY A 133 15.26 2.14 -3.83
N ASP A 134 16.47 2.67 -3.73
CA ASP A 134 17.49 2.25 -2.75
C ASP A 134 17.01 2.46 -1.31
N ARG A 135 16.39 3.61 -1.03
CA ARG A 135 15.84 3.92 0.30
C ARG A 135 14.67 3.02 0.65
N VAL A 136 13.77 2.74 -0.30
CA VAL A 136 12.67 1.77 -0.14
C VAL A 136 13.24 0.39 0.19
N THR A 137 14.25 -0.06 -0.55
CA THR A 137 14.94 -1.34 -0.31
C THR A 137 15.57 -1.38 1.08
N ALA A 138 16.21 -0.30 1.53
CA ALA A 138 16.79 -0.19 2.86
C ALA A 138 15.73 -0.25 3.97
N ILE A 139 14.56 0.37 3.77
CA ILE A 139 13.43 0.31 4.70
C ILE A 139 12.90 -1.13 4.78
N LEU A 140 12.63 -1.77 3.64
CA LEU A 140 12.16 -3.16 3.56
C LEU A 140 13.11 -4.11 4.30
N ARG A 141 14.42 -3.98 4.08
CA ARG A 141 15.44 -4.78 4.79
C ARG A 141 15.36 -4.60 6.30
N ARG A 142 15.15 -3.37 6.80
CA ARG A 142 15.01 -3.13 8.24
C ARG A 142 13.70 -3.68 8.80
N LEU A 143 12.59 -3.53 8.09
CA LEU A 143 11.31 -4.11 8.51
C LEU A 143 11.37 -5.64 8.61
N ALA A 144 12.12 -6.29 7.72
CA ALA A 144 12.34 -7.74 7.78
C ALA A 144 13.12 -8.20 9.01
N LEU A 145 13.93 -7.32 9.63
CA LEU A 145 14.68 -7.61 10.84
C LEU A 145 13.88 -7.37 12.13
N ILE A 146 12.74 -6.68 12.05
CA ILE A 146 11.87 -6.45 13.21
C ILE A 146 11.15 -7.77 13.52
N PRO A 147 11.36 -8.38 14.71
CA PRO A 147 10.64 -9.58 15.09
C PRO A 147 9.14 -9.28 15.10
N ARG A 148 8.37 -9.95 14.23
CA ARG A 148 6.92 -9.80 14.26
C ARG A 148 6.38 -10.41 15.56
N PRO A 149 5.52 -9.72 16.31
CA PRO A 149 4.88 -10.33 17.46
C PRO A 149 4.13 -11.58 16.98
N PHE A 150 4.38 -12.70 17.64
CA PHE A 150 3.68 -13.95 17.36
C PHE A 150 2.17 -13.71 17.45
N ARG A 151 1.46 -13.81 16.33
CA ARG A 151 0.00 -13.87 16.32
C ARG A 151 -0.38 -15.34 16.40
N PRO A 152 -0.87 -15.84 17.55
CA PRO A 152 -1.41 -17.19 17.60
C PRO A 152 -2.53 -17.29 16.56
N ALA A 153 -2.56 -18.41 15.82
CA ALA A 153 -3.67 -18.72 14.94
C ALA A 153 -4.98 -18.65 15.75
N PRO A 154 -6.07 -18.09 15.19
CA PRO A 154 -7.36 -18.18 15.86
C PRO A 154 -7.65 -19.66 16.15
N PRO A 155 -8.16 -20.01 17.35
CA PRO A 155 -8.45 -21.39 17.66
C PRO A 155 -9.39 -21.92 16.58
N ALA A 156 -8.95 -22.98 15.89
CA ALA A 156 -9.81 -23.70 14.95
C ALA A 156 -11.11 -24.01 15.69
N GLY A 157 -12.21 -23.49 15.15
CA GLY A 157 -13.50 -23.43 15.82
C GLY A 157 -13.77 -24.70 16.61
N GLY A 158 -13.89 -24.55 17.93
CA GLY A 158 -14.34 -25.62 18.81
C GLY A 158 -15.65 -26.14 18.25
N ALA A 159 -15.62 -27.39 17.80
CA ALA A 159 -16.80 -28.15 17.47
C ALA A 159 -17.82 -27.93 18.59
N GLY A 160 -19.01 -27.42 18.23
CA GLY A 160 -20.08 -27.20 19.17
C GLY A 160 -20.31 -28.46 19.99
N VAL A 161 -20.22 -28.32 21.32
CA VAL A 161 -20.78 -29.30 22.23
C VAL A 161 -22.28 -29.34 21.92
N PRO A 162 -22.84 -30.46 21.44
CA PRO A 162 -24.28 -30.54 21.24
C PRO A 162 -24.97 -30.47 22.62
N PRO A 163 -26.09 -29.74 22.76
CA PRO A 163 -26.82 -29.71 24.01
C PRO A 163 -27.35 -31.11 24.33
N VAL A 164 -27.11 -31.56 25.56
CA VAL A 164 -27.71 -32.77 26.13
C VAL A 164 -29.23 -32.60 26.08
N ARG A 165 -29.90 -33.41 25.26
CA ARG A 165 -31.37 -33.51 25.27
C ARG A 165 -31.76 -34.34 26.49
N GLU A 166 -32.17 -33.66 27.55
CA GLU A 166 -32.82 -34.27 28.70
C GLU A 166 -34.15 -34.89 28.27
N GLY A 167 -34.36 -36.15 28.65
CA GLY A 167 -35.37 -37.05 28.12
C GLY A 167 -36.81 -36.61 28.39
N ALA A 168 -37.65 -36.77 27.37
CA ALA A 168 -39.09 -36.59 27.48
C ALA A 168 -39.82 -37.94 27.40
N ALA A 169 -40.57 -38.21 28.48
CA ALA A 169 -41.76 -39.04 28.63
C ALA A 169 -41.64 -40.58 28.61
N PRO A 170 -42.50 -41.25 29.39
CA PRO A 170 -43.64 -41.85 28.71
C PRO A 170 -45.01 -41.38 29.23
N VAL A 171 -45.91 -41.30 28.27
CA VAL A 171 -47.33 -40.97 28.34
C VAL A 171 -48.09 -42.12 29.03
N CYS A 172 -48.84 -41.81 30.09
CA CYS A 172 -49.90 -42.70 30.60
C CYS A 172 -51.08 -42.65 29.62
N GLY A 173 -51.37 -43.79 28.97
CA GLY A 173 -52.54 -43.99 28.13
C GLY A 173 -53.51 -44.97 28.78
N ASP A 174 -54.77 -44.56 28.87
CA ASP A 174 -55.92 -45.23 29.45
C ASP A 174 -56.39 -46.52 28.76
N GLY A 175 -57.03 -47.39 29.55
CA GLY A 175 -58.16 -48.25 29.15
C GLY A 175 -58.11 -49.69 29.68
N PRO A 176 -59.23 -50.45 29.78
CA PRO A 176 -60.67 -50.09 29.78
C PRO A 176 -61.45 -50.76 30.96
N PRO A 177 -62.80 -50.64 31.08
CA PRO A 177 -63.55 -51.09 32.25
C PRO A 177 -64.08 -52.53 32.11
N VAL A 178 -64.21 -53.25 33.24
CA VAL A 178 -64.97 -54.50 33.33
C VAL A 178 -65.91 -54.44 34.53
N ARG A 179 -67.18 -54.73 34.26
CA ARG A 179 -68.30 -54.89 35.20
C ARG A 179 -68.43 -56.35 35.62
N GLU A 180 -68.82 -56.61 36.87
CA GLU A 180 -69.63 -57.78 37.31
C GLU A 180 -70.06 -57.49 38.77
N GLU A 181 -71.30 -57.09 39.04
CA GLU A 181 -72.55 -57.87 39.27
C GLU A 181 -72.66 -58.56 40.64
N ALA A 182 -73.86 -58.35 41.23
CA ALA A 182 -74.55 -59.03 42.36
C ALA A 182 -74.04 -58.81 43.80
#